data_AF-A0A2D8G8D3-F1
#
_entry.id   AF-A0A2D8G8D3-F1
#
_cell.length_a   1.000
_cell.length_b   1.000
_cell.length_c   1.000
_cell.angle_alpha   90.00
_cell.angle_beta   90.00
_cell.angle_gamma   90.00
#
_symmetry.space_group_name_H-M   'P 1'
#
loop_
_entity.id
_entity.type
_entity.pdbx_description
1 polymer ?
#
loop_
_entity_poly.entity_id
_entity_poly.type
_entity_poly.pdbx_seq_one_letter_code
_entity_poly.pdbx_strand_id
1 'polypeptide(L)'
;GKWRFKLKAKPSDDVGQSFSIHIPVDDRHDELVALFEATDFANKPTRVFVTGKLSTFDAPMNFVRKTGLSINVNSSKDILLKVPTKE
;
A
#
# COMPACT_ATOMS: atom_id res chain seq x y z
N GLY A 1 11.39 -5.89 11.21
CA GLY A 1 10.27 -6.66 10.62
C GLY A 1 9.74 -5.95 9.40
N LYS A 2 8.74 -6.52 8.69
CA LYS A 2 8.02 -5.82 7.60
C LYS A 2 6.53 -5.81 7.91
N TRP A 3 5.92 -4.64 7.80
CA TRP A 3 4.49 -4.46 7.88
C TRP A 3 3.88 -4.61 6.48
N ARG A 4 2.82 -5.42 6.38
CA ARG A 4 2.09 -5.64 5.13
C ARG A 4 0.80 -4.84 5.15
N PHE A 5 0.77 -3.77 4.38
CA PHE A 5 -0.43 -2.98 4.14
C PHE A 5 -1.17 -3.52 2.92
N LYS A 6 -2.45 -3.88 3.05
CA LYS A 6 -3.28 -4.31 1.92
C LYS A 6 -4.05 -3.11 1.38
N LEU A 7 -3.68 -2.63 0.20
CA LEU A 7 -4.48 -1.64 -0.51
C LEU A 7 -5.81 -2.30 -0.89
N LYS A 8 -6.90 -1.82 -0.29
CA LYS A 8 -8.24 -2.34 -0.57
C LYS A 8 -8.74 -1.76 -1.90
N ALA A 9 -9.32 -2.63 -2.72
CA ALA A 9 -10.10 -2.19 -3.86
C ALA A 9 -11.32 -1.37 -3.39
N LYS A 10 -11.86 -0.52 -4.27
CA LYS A 10 -13.13 0.17 -4.00
C LYS A 10 -14.28 -0.84 -3.93
N PRO A 11 -15.40 -0.50 -3.27
CA PRO A 11 -16.58 -1.37 -3.23
C PRO A 11 -17.13 -1.72 -4.63
N SER A 12 -16.91 -0.85 -5.61
CA SER A 12 -17.32 -1.02 -7.02
C SER A 12 -16.34 -1.83 -7.87
N ASP A 13 -15.15 -2.12 -7.35
CA ASP A 13 -14.11 -2.81 -8.11
C ASP A 13 -14.34 -4.34 -8.06
N ASP A 14 -13.91 -5.03 -9.12
CA ASP A 14 -13.95 -6.49 -9.15
C ASP A 14 -13.15 -7.13 -8.02
N VAL A 15 -13.59 -8.32 -7.60
CA VAL A 15 -12.84 -9.13 -6.64
C VAL A 15 -11.43 -9.42 -7.19
N GLY A 16 -10.44 -9.19 -6.33
CA GLY A 16 -9.03 -9.42 -6.64
C GLY A 16 -8.25 -8.19 -7.13
N GLN A 17 -8.84 -6.99 -7.12
CA GLN A 17 -8.15 -5.73 -7.45
C GLN A 17 -7.33 -5.13 -6.28
N SER A 18 -7.21 -5.86 -5.18
CA SER A 18 -6.39 -5.47 -4.02
C SER A 18 -4.95 -5.94 -4.20
N PHE A 19 -3.97 -5.12 -3.81
CA PHE A 19 -2.57 -5.53 -3.82
C PHE A 19 -1.82 -5.08 -2.56
N SER A 20 -0.68 -5.71 -2.29
CA SER A 20 0.07 -5.51 -1.03
C SER A 20 1.22 -4.51 -1.20
N ILE A 21 1.39 -3.66 -0.19
CA ILE A 21 2.54 -2.79 -0.02
C ILE A 21 3.29 -3.28 1.23
N HIS A 22 4.57 -3.59 1.08
CA HIS A 22 5.44 -4.00 2.17
C HIS A 22 6.29 -2.82 2.63
N ILE A 23 6.12 -2.44 3.88
CA ILE A 23 6.77 -1.29 4.51
C ILE A 23 7.71 -1.84 5.60
N PRO A 24 8.99 -1.47 5.63
CA PRO A 24 9.87 -1.86 6.73
C PRO A 24 9.40 -1.22 8.05
N VAL A 25 9.64 -1.91 9.16
CA VAL A 25 9.48 -1.35 10.49
C VAL A 25 10.78 -0.62 10.83
N ASP A 26 10.78 0.70 10.65
CA ASP A 26 11.88 1.63 10.93
C ASP A 26 11.34 2.85 11.72
N ASP A 27 12.15 3.89 11.94
CA ASP A 27 11.88 4.98 12.88
C ASP A 27 10.56 5.76 12.66
N ARG A 28 9.97 5.74 11.46
CA ARG A 28 8.70 6.44 11.15
C ARG A 28 7.50 5.49 11.07
N HIS A 29 7.68 4.22 11.43
CA HIS A 29 6.62 3.21 11.36
C HIS A 29 5.41 3.57 12.23
N ASP A 30 5.63 3.88 13.51
CA ASP A 30 4.56 4.13 14.47
C ASP A 30 3.75 5.38 14.10
N GLU A 31 4.41 6.42 13.59
CA GLU A 31 3.75 7.63 13.09
C GLU A 31 2.81 7.33 11.91
N LEU A 32 3.26 6.50 10.96
CA LEU A 32 2.45 6.10 9.82
C LEU A 32 1.28 5.20 10.23
N VAL A 33 1.48 4.30 11.19
CA VAL A 33 0.41 3.46 11.74
C VAL A 33 -0.65 4.35 12.39
N ALA A 34 -0.25 5.25 13.29
CA ALA A 34 -1.17 6.17 13.97
C ALA A 34 -1.95 7.04 12.98
N LEU A 35 -1.30 7.51 11.90
CA LEU A 35 -1.95 8.29 10.86
C LEU A 35 -2.99 7.47 10.09
N PHE A 36 -2.67 6.25 9.68
CA PHE A 36 -3.62 5.40 8.96
C PHE A 36 -4.79 4.98 9.86
N GLU A 37 -4.55 4.65 11.12
CA GLU A 37 -5.59 4.32 12.10
C GLU A 37 -6.54 5.50 12.36
N ALA A 38 -6.00 6.70 12.57
CA ALA A 38 -6.81 7.91 12.76
C ALA A 38 -7.72 8.20 11.55
N THR A 39 -7.24 7.91 10.34
CA THR A 39 -8.00 8.15 9.10
C THR A 39 -9.08 7.10 8.84
N ASP A 40 -8.83 5.84 9.23
CA ASP A 40 -9.83 4.77 9.19
C ASP A 40 -10.98 5.07 10.16
N PHE A 41 -10.65 5.55 11.38
CA PHE A 41 -11.64 6.01 12.35
C PHE A 41 -12.49 7.18 11.84
N ALA A 42 -11.88 8.10 11.09
CA ALA A 42 -12.57 9.23 10.49
C ALA A 42 -13.36 8.89 9.21
N ASN A 43 -13.34 7.63 8.76
CA ASN A 43 -13.90 7.17 7.47
C ASN A 43 -13.47 8.05 6.28
N LYS A 44 -12.23 8.57 6.31
CA LYS A 44 -11.68 9.43 5.26
C LYS A 44 -10.52 8.70 4.57
N PRO A 45 -10.53 8.58 3.24
CA PRO A 45 -9.45 7.92 2.53
C PRO A 45 -8.17 8.76 2.62
N THR A 46 -7.08 8.16 3.08
CA THR A 46 -5.75 8.79 3.09
C THR A 46 -5.08 8.58 1.75
N ARG A 47 -4.79 9.68 1.06
CA ARG A 47 -3.96 9.64 -0.15
C ARG A 47 -2.50 9.69 0.24
N VAL A 48 -1.72 8.73 -0.26
CA VAL A 48 -0.27 8.68 -0.11
C VAL A 48 0.40 8.49 -1.46
N PHE A 49 1.66 8.90 -1.56
CA PHE A 49 2.54 8.67 -2.68
C PHE A 49 3.64 7.72 -2.21
N VAL A 50 3.87 6.63 -2.94
CA VAL A 50 4.77 5.57 -2.53
C VAL A 50 5.85 5.39 -3.57
N THR A 51 7.11 5.40 -3.14
CA THR A 51 8.25 5.01 -3.96
C THR A 51 8.75 3.65 -3.51
N GLY A 52 9.06 2.76 -4.45
CA GLY A 52 9.53 1.43 -4.12
C GLY A 52 9.69 0.53 -5.33
N LYS A 53 10.07 -0.72 -5.10
CA LYS A 53 10.19 -1.74 -6.13
C LYS A 53 8.84 -2.42 -6.37
N LEU A 54 8.27 -2.20 -7.55
CA LEU A 54 7.10 -2.95 -8.03
C LEU A 54 7.55 -4.35 -8.47
N SER A 55 6.77 -5.37 -8.13
CA SER A 55 7.01 -6.76 -8.54
C SER A 55 5.70 -7.42 -8.91
N THR A 56 5.75 -8.29 -9.92
CA THR A 56 4.63 -9.08 -10.42
C THR A 56 4.82 -10.54 -10.03
N PHE A 57 3.72 -11.26 -9.86
CA PHE A 57 3.71 -12.70 -9.64
C PHE A 57 2.43 -13.32 -10.20
N ASP A 58 2.44 -14.62 -10.48
CA ASP A 58 1.25 -15.33 -10.90
C ASP A 58 0.24 -15.42 -9.75
N ALA A 59 -0.96 -14.88 -9.98
CA ALA A 59 -2.08 -14.94 -9.03
C ALA A 59 -3.21 -15.78 -9.64
N PRO A 60 -3.11 -17.12 -9.56
CA PRO A 60 -4.17 -18.00 -10.05
C PRO A 60 -5.44 -17.80 -9.21
N MET A 61 -6.55 -17.46 -9.86
CA MET A 61 -7.89 -17.52 -9.27
C MET A 61 -8.64 -18.74 -9.82
N ASN A 62 -9.68 -19.19 -9.12
CA ASN A 62 -10.45 -20.40 -9.42
C ASN A 62 -10.89 -20.53 -10.90
N PHE A 63 -11.06 -19.41 -11.62
CA PHE A 63 -11.55 -19.41 -13.00
C PHE A 63 -10.70 -18.58 -13.99
N VAL A 64 -9.73 -17.78 -13.52
CA VAL A 64 -8.93 -16.87 -14.36
C VAL A 64 -7.52 -16.73 -13.77
N ARG A 65 -6.48 -16.71 -14.60
CA ARG A 65 -5.14 -16.28 -14.16
C ARG A 65 -5.06 -14.75 -14.16
N LYS A 66 -4.76 -14.16 -13.01
CA LYS A 66 -4.45 -12.73 -12.90
C LYS A 66 -2.96 -12.53 -12.62
N THR A 67 -2.47 -11.32 -12.91
CA THR A 67 -1.14 -10.87 -12.44
C THR A 67 -1.30 -10.24 -11.07
N GLY A 68 -0.67 -10.82 -10.06
CA GLY A 68 -0.57 -10.24 -8.73
C GLY A 68 0.46 -9.11 -8.72
N LEU A 69 0.16 -8.04 -7.98
CA LEU A 69 1.06 -6.91 -7.78
C LEU A 69 1.55 -6.87 -6.33
N SER A 70 2.79 -6.45 -6.13
CA SER A 70 3.30 -6.07 -4.82
C SER A 70 4.31 -4.93 -4.94
N ILE A 71 4.30 -4.02 -3.97
CA ILE A 71 5.30 -2.96 -3.87
C ILE A 71 6.13 -3.20 -2.62
N ASN A 72 7.45 -3.24 -2.76
CA ASN A 72 8.37 -3.26 -1.64
C ASN A 72 8.99 -1.87 -1.48
N VAL A 73 8.74 -1.25 -0.34
CA VAL A 73 9.27 0.07 0.02
C VAL A 73 10.60 -0.13 0.74
N ASN A 74 11.59 0.75 0.51
CA ASN A 74 12.92 0.62 1.14
C ASN A 74 12.94 1.21 2.55
N SER A 75 12.21 2.30 2.78
CA SER A 75 11.97 2.93 4.09
C SER A 75 10.55 3.46 4.17
N SER A 76 9.99 3.54 5.37
CA SER A 76 8.77 4.31 5.62
C SER A 76 8.82 5.76 5.10
N LYS A 77 10.03 6.35 4.98
CA LYS A 77 10.25 7.68 4.42
C LYS A 77 9.84 7.81 2.95
N ASP A 78 9.85 6.70 2.22
CA ASP A 78 9.41 6.65 0.82
C ASP A 78 7.88 6.75 0.66
N ILE A 79 7.14 6.84 1.77
CA ILE A 79 5.71 7.12 1.82
C ILE A 79 5.51 8.60 2.14
N LEU A 80 5.03 9.34 1.15
CA LEU A 80 4.80 10.77 1.22
C LEU A 80 3.31 11.07 1.32
N LEU A 81 2.94 12.00 2.21
CA LEU A 81 1.56 12.47 2.36
C LEU A 81 1.20 13.60 1.38
N LYS A 82 2.23 14.19 0.75
CA LYS A 82 2.10 15.25 -0.25
C LYS A 82 2.74 14.80 -1.55
N VAL A 83 2.27 15.38 -2.65
CA VAL A 83 2.85 15.15 -3.98
C VAL A 83 4.34 15.50 -3.89
N PRO A 84 5.25 14.62 -4.35
CA PRO A 84 6.65 15.01 -4.49
C PRO A 84 6.75 16.14 -5.51
N THR A 85 7.15 17.33 -5.06
CA THR A 85 7.56 18.41 -5.96
C THR A 85 8.83 17.97 -6.66
N LYS A 86 8.81 17.92 -8.00
CA LYS A 86 10.06 17.85 -8.77
C LYS A 86 10.78 19.18 -8.56
N GLU A 87 11.96 19.14 -7.96
CA GLU A 87 12.95 20.22 -8.11
C GLU A 87 13.53 20.20 -9.53
#